data_AF-A0A8T5SYC9-F1
#
_entry.id   AF-A0A8T5SYC9-F1
#
_cell.length_a   1.000
_cell.length_b   1.000
_cell.length_c   1.000
_cell.angle_alpha   90.00
_cell.angle_beta   90.00
_cell.angle_gamma   90.00
#
_symmetry.space_group_name_H-M   'P 1'
#
loop_
_entity.id
_entity.type
_entity.pdbx_description
1 polymer ?
#
loop_
_entity_poly.entity_id
_entity_poly.type
_entity_poly.pdbx_seq_one_letter_code
_entity_poly.pdbx_strand_id
1 'polypeptide(L)' 'MIDQETWESTVLQKLELPNGMIASSRIMRAATWMGQAEENGRCGDTIIETYGKIRAGVVVTG' A
#
# COMPACT_ATOMS: atom_id res chain seq x y z
N MET A 1 -11.89 -0.14 17.82
CA MET A 1 -10.55 0.33 17.39
C MET A 1 -9.52 -0.65 17.93
N ILE A 2 -8.44 -0.90 17.18
CA ILE A 2 -7.31 -1.71 17.65
C ILE A 2 -6.50 -0.88 18.65
N ASP A 3 -6.05 -1.48 19.76
CA ASP A 3 -5.24 -0.80 20.77
C ASP A 3 -3.77 -0.58 20.31
N GLN A 4 -3.08 0.33 21.01
CA GLN A 4 -1.70 0.71 20.67
C GLN A 4 -0.74 -0.48 20.74
N GLU A 5 -0.93 -1.38 21.69
CA GLU A 5 -0.10 -2.57 21.86
C GLU A 5 -0.21 -3.49 20.64
N THR A 6 -1.41 -3.72 20.14
CA THR A 6 -1.65 -4.53 18.94
C THR A 6 -1.09 -3.85 17.69
N TRP A 7 -1.13 -2.51 17.62
CA TRP A 7 -0.46 -1.77 16.55
C TRP A 7 1.04 -2.06 16.51
N GLU A 8 1.72 -1.91 17.64
CA GLU A 8 3.16 -2.07 17.75
C GLU A 8 3.60 -3.52 17.63
N SER A 9 2.92 -4.44 18.31
CA SER A 9 3.28 -5.87 18.35
C SER A 9 2.92 -6.63 17.09
N THR A 10 1.92 -6.17 16.33
CA THR A 10 1.37 -6.94 15.21
C THR A 10 1.30 -6.12 13.92
N VAL A 11 0.55 -5.03 13.89
CA VAL A 11 0.18 -4.35 12.63
C VAL A 11 1.40 -3.72 11.94
N LEU A 12 2.28 -3.09 12.71
CA LEU A 12 3.48 -2.42 12.21
C LEU A 12 4.67 -3.37 11.98
N GLN A 13 4.55 -4.64 12.37
CA GLN A 13 5.61 -5.63 12.17
C GLN A 13 5.73 -6.03 10.70
N LYS A 14 6.96 -6.35 10.28
CA LYS A 14 7.23 -6.87 8.94
C LYS A 14 6.46 -8.16 8.67
N LEU A 15 6.17 -8.41 7.39
CA LEU A 15 5.50 -9.61 6.92
C LEU A 15 6.30 -10.25 5.78
N GLU A 16 6.74 -11.48 5.98
CA GLU A 16 7.29 -12.31 4.91
C GLU A 16 6.16 -12.98 4.13
N LEU A 17 6.17 -12.81 2.82
CA LEU A 17 5.19 -13.38 1.91
C LEU A 17 5.69 -14.72 1.35
N PRO A 18 4.80 -15.59 0.83
CA PRO A 18 5.17 -16.93 0.36
C PRO A 18 6.26 -16.98 -0.72
N ASN A 19 6.50 -15.87 -1.43
CA ASN A 19 7.55 -15.73 -2.44
C ASN A 19 8.88 -15.19 -1.88
N GLY A 20 9.02 -15.06 -0.56
CA GLY A 20 10.21 -14.52 0.10
C GLY A 20 10.29 -12.99 0.13
N MET A 21 9.30 -12.27 -0.40
CA MET A 21 9.26 -10.81 -0.29
C MET A 21 8.92 -10.39 1.14
N ILE A 22 9.61 -9.37 1.66
CA ILE A 22 9.37 -8.84 3.00
C ILE A 22 8.68 -7.48 2.89
N ALA A 23 7.40 -7.42 3.25
CA ALA A 23 6.66 -6.17 3.41
C ALA A 23 7.06 -5.47 4.72
N SER A 24 7.09 -4.13 4.69
CA SER A 24 7.53 -3.31 5.83
C SER A 24 6.54 -3.29 7.00
N SER A 25 5.27 -3.62 6.74
CA SER A 25 4.21 -3.78 7.75
C SER A 25 3.10 -4.71 7.24
N ARG A 26 2.12 -5.02 8.09
CA ARG A 26 0.91 -5.78 7.72
C ARG A 26 -0.22 -4.90 7.18
N ILE A 27 0.04 -3.60 6.99
CA ILE A 27 -0.93 -2.66 6.43
C ILE A 27 -0.96 -2.86 4.92
N MET A 28 -2.15 -3.11 4.40
CA MET A 28 -2.40 -3.22 2.96
C MET A 28 -3.28 -2.06 2.49
N ARG A 29 -2.87 -1.39 1.41
CA ARG A 29 -3.77 -0.52 0.66
C ARG A 29 -4.52 -1.37 -0.38
N ALA A 30 -5.84 -1.47 -0.20
CA ALA A 30 -6.72 -2.16 -1.14
C ALA A 30 -6.78 -1.45 -2.50
N ALA A 31 -6.98 -2.24 -3.56
CA ALA A 31 -7.22 -1.75 -4.92
C ALA A 31 -8.37 -0.74 -4.92
N THR A 32 -8.10 0.45 -5.44
CA THR A 32 -9.08 1.52 -5.53
C THR A 32 -8.90 2.20 -6.89
N TRP A 33 -9.95 2.19 -7.70
CA TRP A 33 -9.95 2.92 -8.96
C TRP A 33 -9.98 4.43 -8.68
N MET A 34 -8.97 5.16 -9.16
CA MET A 34 -8.80 6.58 -8.87
C MET A 34 -9.29 7.50 -10.00
N GLY A 35 -9.51 6.98 -11.20
CA GLY A 35 -9.95 7.79 -12.36
C GLY A 35 -8.94 8.87 -12.79
N GLN A 36 -7.65 8.67 -12.48
CA GLN A 36 -6.58 9.66 -12.69
C GLN A 36 -5.59 9.27 -13.80
N ALA A 37 -5.93 8.27 -14.62
CA ALA A 37 -5.10 7.94 -15.78
C ALA A 37 -5.19 9.06 -16.82
N GLU A 38 -4.10 9.28 -17.55
CA GLU A 38 -4.10 10.15 -18.73
C GLU A 38 -5.09 9.62 -19.78
N GLU A 39 -5.53 10.46 -20.72
CA GLU A 39 -6.49 10.06 -21.77
C GLU A 39 -6.04 8.84 -22.60
N ASN A 40 -4.73 8.64 -22.72
CA ASN A 40 -4.13 7.50 -23.43
C ASN A 40 -4.00 6.23 -22.56
N GLY A 41 -4.57 6.23 -21.36
CA GLY A 41 -4.52 5.11 -20.42
C GLY A 41 -3.19 4.93 -19.70
N ARG A 42 -2.25 5.89 -19.81
CA ARG A 42 -0.96 5.83 -19.11
C ARG A 42 -1.04 6.46 -17.72
N CYS A 43 -0.13 6.02 -16.86
CA CYS A 43 0.09 6.67 -15.57
C CYS A 43 0.81 8.01 -15.78
N GLY A 44 0.17 9.11 -15.41
CA GLY A 44 0.78 10.43 -15.34
C GLY A 44 1.39 10.74 -13.97
N ASP A 45 1.93 11.94 -13.83
CA ASP A 45 2.63 12.39 -12.62
C ASP A 45 1.75 12.36 -11.37
N THR A 46 0.45 12.67 -11.51
CA THR A 46 -0.51 12.63 -10.39
C THR A 46 -0.65 11.23 -9.80
N ILE A 47 -0.66 10.19 -10.62
CA ILE A 47 -0.72 8.80 -10.15
C ILE A 47 0.59 8.46 -9.43
N ILE A 48 1.73 8.79 -10.02
CA ILE A 48 3.06 8.51 -9.45
C ILE A 48 3.19 9.17 -8.08
N GLU A 49 2.84 10.46 -7.98
CA GLU A 49 2.88 11.21 -6.73
C GLU A 49 1.93 10.63 -5.68
N THR A 50 0.71 10.25 -6.10
CA THR A 50 -0.31 9.67 -5.20
C THR A 50 0.17 8.37 -4.60
N TYR A 51 0.66 7.43 -5.40
CA TYR A 51 1.20 6.17 -4.91
C TYR A 51 2.49 6.35 -4.10
N GLY A 52 3.34 7.32 -4.46
CA GLY A 52 4.58 7.63 -3.73
C GLY A 52 4.35 8.13 -2.29
N LYS A 53 3.16 8.63 -1.97
CA LYS A 53 2.79 9.09 -0.62
C LYS A 53 2.21 7.99 0.28
N ILE A 54 1.88 6.83 -0.27
CA ILE A 54 1.22 5.75 0.48
C ILE A 54 2.23 5.06 1.41
N ARG A 55 1.90 5.01 2.70
CA ARG A 55 2.67 4.28 3.72
C ARG A 55 1.95 2.98 4.05
N ALA A 56 2.25 1.93 3.30
CA ALA A 56 1.73 0.58 3.52
C ALA A 56 2.86 -0.44 3.26
N GLY A 57 2.74 -1.62 3.85
CA GLY A 57 3.64 -2.73 3.55
C GLY A 57 3.41 -3.29 2.15
N VAL A 58 2.15 -3.31 1.72
CA VAL A 58 1.73 -3.73 0.37
C VAL A 58 0.68 -2.75 -0.16
N VAL A 59 0.80 -2.42 -1.45
CA VAL A 59 -0.19 -1.64 -2.18
C VAL A 59 -0.67 -2.45 -3.37
N VAL A 60 -1.97 -2.64 -3.49
CA VAL A 60 -2.60 -3.27 -4.65
C VAL A 60 -3.19 -2.15 -5.52
N THR A 61 -2.76 -2.06 -6.78
CA THR A 61 -3.25 -1.04 -7.72
C THR A 61 -4.66 -1.40 -8.21
N GLY A 62 -5.51 -0.38 -8.42
CA GLY A 62 -6.86 -0.52 -8.98
C GLY A 62 -6.99 0.04 -10.39
#